data_AF-F8KR39-F1
#
_entry.id   AF-F8KR39-F1
#
_cell.length_a   1.000
_cell.length_b   1.000
_cell.length_c   1.000
_cell.angle_alpha   90.00
_cell.angle_beta   90.00
_cell.angle_gamma   90.00
#
_symmetry.space_group_name_H-M   'P 1'
#
loop_
_entity.id
_entity.type
_entity.pdbx_description
1 polymer ?
#
loop_
_entity_poly.entity_id
_entity_poly.type
_entity_poly.pdbx_seq_one_letter_code
_entity_poly.pdbx_strand_id
1 'polypeptide(L)'
;MQNLLILYNPFYKTDVIEAHLETLKKEGKVAFGKIRPKTKDKEHKFPESLEHIYQSTSPDNFLQLFLTDFANLFVAKVEAVQTILSQAKAPKYYKDGKYDVEAWFIITDIQEIERNDFATIRDSHLSNFITPDYGNHTFRIYGNDYDYPLRIEMKKERNYFESPQKFYHYVFKSKRFLTIKEHLINLSFGEHAYALHHLSLDNIIYAEMEYQDNKQDPLYDFSAVMVRYSKILEQEVYLLTKDIVAFLSHVDPMILELRYESMNRSYPLSGLFGKKGKPNLHAHSKILTLPEIQNLRSKLPPFVADFGLKELPQALQDFTFKRNKGVHERPISLQEASGVRIKILGVAHDKSLVKSLLKCLVQCRLELKNPVPYSQGSLRVLSTNA
;
A
#
# COMPACT_ATOMS: atom_id res chain seq x y z
N MET A 1 10.42 4.24 23.13
CA MET A 1 9.90 3.32 22.09
C MET A 1 10.24 1.89 22.49
N GLN A 2 9.31 0.94 22.36
CA GLN A 2 9.55 -0.44 22.77
C GLN A 2 10.03 -1.29 21.61
N ASN A 3 10.97 -2.19 21.87
CA ASN A 3 11.56 -3.06 20.84
C ASN A 3 11.68 -4.49 21.35
N LEU A 4 11.25 -5.43 20.52
CA LEU A 4 11.42 -6.86 20.76
C LEU A 4 12.12 -7.48 19.55
N LEU A 5 12.93 -8.51 19.78
CA LEU A 5 13.52 -9.34 18.74
C LEU A 5 12.87 -10.72 18.81
N ILE A 6 12.50 -11.28 17.66
CA ILE A 6 12.09 -12.68 17.52
C ILE A 6 12.95 -13.34 16.45
N LEU A 7 13.52 -14.49 16.83
CA LEU A 7 14.06 -15.44 15.88
C LEU A 7 12.90 -16.28 15.31
N TYR A 8 12.50 -16.03 14.07
CA TYR A 8 11.52 -16.87 13.40
C TYR A 8 12.22 -18.09 12.79
N ASN A 9 11.54 -19.23 12.79
CA ASN A 9 12.14 -20.49 12.36
C ASN A 9 11.61 -20.91 10.97
N PRO A 10 12.48 -20.93 9.94
CA PRO A 10 12.11 -21.39 8.60
C PRO A 10 11.58 -22.83 8.54
N PHE A 11 11.86 -23.64 9.57
CA PHE A 11 11.31 -25.00 9.69
C PHE A 11 9.78 -25.03 9.74
N TYR A 12 9.14 -24.02 10.34
CA TYR A 12 7.67 -23.98 10.43
C TYR A 12 7.02 -23.63 9.09
N LYS A 13 7.71 -22.77 8.31
CA LYS A 13 7.33 -22.31 6.97
C LYS A 13 8.58 -21.64 6.37
N THR A 14 8.96 -22.01 5.16
CA THR A 14 10.18 -21.49 4.51
C THR A 14 10.08 -20.02 4.11
N ASP A 15 8.85 -19.57 3.83
CA ASP A 15 8.44 -18.27 3.30
C ASP A 15 7.58 -17.53 4.34
N VAL A 16 8.06 -17.46 5.59
CA VAL A 16 7.32 -16.87 6.72
C VAL A 16 6.89 -15.44 6.38
N ILE A 17 7.84 -14.60 5.96
CA ILE A 17 7.59 -13.18 5.77
C ILE A 17 6.67 -12.94 4.57
N GLU A 18 6.87 -13.68 3.47
CA GLU A 18 6.01 -13.64 2.28
C GLU A 18 4.56 -13.98 2.63
N ALA A 19 4.32 -15.06 3.39
CA ALA A 19 2.97 -15.45 3.79
C ALA A 19 2.26 -14.38 4.64
N HIS A 20 3.02 -13.67 5.49
CA HIS A 20 2.49 -12.53 6.24
C HIS A 20 2.24 -11.32 5.36
N LEU A 21 3.14 -11.00 4.42
CA LEU A 21 2.97 -9.91 3.47
C LEU A 21 1.76 -10.10 2.57
N GLU A 22 1.49 -11.31 2.11
CA GLU A 22 0.27 -11.62 1.32
C GLU A 22 -1.01 -11.27 2.09
N THR A 23 -1.05 -11.65 3.37
CA THR A 23 -2.20 -11.35 4.24
C THR A 23 -2.27 -9.86 4.54
N LEU A 24 -1.15 -9.22 4.86
CA LEU A 24 -1.05 -7.79 5.17
C LEU A 24 -1.49 -6.93 3.99
N LYS A 25 -1.04 -7.24 2.76
CA LYS A 25 -1.42 -6.53 1.53
C LYS A 25 -2.93 -6.59 1.26
N LYS A 26 -3.57 -7.69 1.63
CA LYS A 26 -5.00 -7.90 1.40
C LYS A 26 -5.88 -7.26 2.48
N GLU A 27 -5.46 -7.35 3.74
CA GLU A 27 -6.31 -7.06 4.89
C GLU A 27 -5.89 -5.77 5.63
N GLY A 28 -4.75 -5.16 5.29
CA GLY A 28 -4.19 -3.96 5.92
C GLY A 28 -3.56 -4.21 7.30
N LYS A 29 -3.76 -5.41 7.85
CA LYS A 29 -3.16 -5.91 9.09
C LYS A 29 -2.99 -7.42 9.03
N VAL A 30 -2.00 -7.95 9.73
CA VAL A 30 -1.74 -9.38 9.82
C VAL A 30 -1.31 -9.75 11.24
N ALA A 31 -1.72 -10.92 11.72
CA ALA A 31 -1.22 -11.45 12.98
C ALA A 31 0.02 -12.32 12.76
N PHE A 32 1.08 -12.04 13.50
CA PHE A 32 2.27 -12.88 13.60
C PHE A 32 2.25 -13.61 14.93
N GLY A 33 2.23 -14.94 14.88
CA GLY A 33 2.15 -15.79 16.07
C GLY A 33 3.52 -16.26 16.53
N LYS A 34 3.88 -16.00 17.79
CA LYS A 34 5.03 -16.62 18.43
C LYS A 34 4.67 -18.05 18.83
N ILE A 35 5.20 -19.02 18.08
CA ILE A 35 4.96 -20.44 18.32
C ILE A 35 5.73 -20.91 19.56
N ARG A 36 5.05 -21.66 20.43
CA ARG A 36 5.67 -22.41 21.53
C ARG A 36 6.38 -23.64 20.97
N PRO A 37 7.71 -23.78 21.15
CA PRO A 37 8.41 -25.00 20.73
C PRO A 37 7.91 -26.19 21.56
N LYS A 38 7.61 -27.32 20.91
CA LYS A 38 7.12 -28.55 21.58
C LYS A 38 8.08 -29.12 22.64
N THR A 39 9.36 -28.77 22.56
CA THR A 39 10.43 -29.25 23.46
C THR A 39 10.72 -28.27 24.60
N LYS A 40 10.05 -27.12 24.65
CA LYS A 40 10.33 -26.07 25.61
C LYS A 40 9.23 -26.05 26.68
N ASP A 41 9.46 -26.78 27.77
CA ASP A 41 8.62 -26.79 28.98
C ASP A 41 8.92 -25.62 29.92
N LYS A 42 9.89 -24.77 29.59
CA LYS A 42 10.30 -23.64 30.43
C LYS A 42 9.58 -22.36 30.00
N GLU A 43 8.95 -21.71 30.98
CA GLU A 43 8.46 -20.35 30.86
C GLU A 43 9.60 -19.39 30.50
N HIS A 44 9.25 -18.26 29.88
CA HIS A 44 10.20 -17.20 29.56
C HIS A 44 10.88 -16.70 30.84
N LYS A 45 12.21 -16.50 30.85
CA LYS A 45 12.94 -16.00 32.04
C LYS A 45 12.44 -14.65 32.58
N PHE A 46 11.81 -13.84 31.73
CA PHE A 46 11.36 -12.49 32.05
C PHE A 46 9.91 -12.24 31.60
N PRO A 47 8.90 -12.90 32.19
CA PRO A 47 7.52 -12.82 31.72
C PRO A 47 6.89 -11.45 32.04
N GLU A 48 7.17 -10.88 33.21
CA GLU A 48 6.64 -9.58 33.65
C GLU A 48 7.07 -8.43 32.73
N SER A 49 8.34 -8.43 32.30
CA SER A 49 8.85 -7.41 31.37
C SER A 49 8.14 -7.49 30.01
N LEU A 50 7.83 -8.69 29.52
CA LEU A 50 7.11 -8.86 28.27
C LEU A 50 5.65 -8.45 28.41
N GLU A 51 4.99 -8.84 29.51
CA GLU A 51 3.61 -8.48 29.77
C GLU A 51 3.42 -6.96 29.83
N HIS A 52 4.33 -6.24 30.48
CA HIS A 52 4.32 -4.77 30.48
C HIS A 52 4.42 -4.19 29.07
N ILE A 53 5.31 -4.72 28.21
CA ILE A 53 5.42 -4.31 26.80
C ILE A 53 4.13 -4.60 26.04
N TYR A 54 3.56 -5.79 26.22
CA TYR A 54 2.34 -6.20 25.53
C TYR A 54 1.14 -5.33 25.91
N GLN A 55 0.96 -5.05 27.20
CA GLN A 55 -0.15 -4.23 27.71
C GLN A 55 -0.04 -2.76 27.30
N SER A 56 1.18 -2.24 27.14
CA SER A 56 1.42 -0.84 26.75
C SER A 56 1.49 -0.61 25.24
N THR A 57 1.50 -1.68 24.43
CA THR A 57 1.52 -1.60 22.96
C THR A 57 0.17 -1.13 22.44
N SER A 58 0.17 -0.03 21.67
CA SER A 58 -1.02 0.58 21.07
C SER A 58 -0.67 1.24 19.73
N PRO A 59 -1.64 1.75 18.95
CA PRO A 59 -1.34 2.52 17.74
C PRO A 59 -0.44 3.75 17.98
N ASP A 60 -0.64 4.44 19.11
CA ASP A 60 0.12 5.64 19.49
C ASP A 60 1.45 5.31 20.18
N ASN A 61 1.53 4.17 20.85
CA ASN A 61 2.76 3.62 21.45
C ASN A 61 3.05 2.24 20.85
N PHE A 62 3.38 2.21 19.56
CA PHE A 62 3.60 0.96 18.84
C PHE A 62 4.92 0.29 19.24
N LEU A 63 4.92 -1.03 19.13
CA LEU A 63 6.09 -1.87 19.31
C LEU A 63 6.82 -2.04 17.97
N GLN A 64 8.14 -1.87 17.96
CA GLN A 64 8.99 -2.30 16.85
C GLN A 64 9.43 -3.75 17.09
N LEU A 65 8.80 -4.67 16.35
CA LEU A 65 9.12 -6.10 16.42
C LEU A 65 10.14 -6.46 15.35
N PHE A 66 11.39 -6.67 15.74
CA PHE A 66 12.44 -7.17 14.87
C PHE A 66 12.25 -8.67 14.64
N LEU A 67 12.24 -9.06 13.36
CA LEU A 67 12.06 -10.43 12.91
C LEU A 67 13.32 -10.84 12.15
N THR A 68 13.98 -11.89 12.60
CA THR A 68 15.19 -12.40 11.93
C THR A 68 15.23 -13.92 11.86
N ASP A 69 15.93 -14.43 10.86
CA ASP A 69 16.46 -15.79 10.77
C ASP A 69 18.00 -15.80 10.69
N PHE A 70 18.62 -14.67 11.05
CA PHE A 70 20.02 -14.28 10.87
C PHE A 70 20.51 -14.08 9.43
N ALA A 71 19.85 -14.65 8.42
CA ALA A 71 20.14 -14.33 7.02
C ALA A 71 19.41 -13.05 6.57
N ASN A 72 18.27 -12.75 7.19
CA ASN A 72 17.41 -11.63 6.91
C ASN A 72 17.03 -10.91 8.19
N LEU A 73 16.79 -9.61 8.08
CA LEU A 73 16.31 -8.77 9.17
C LEU A 73 15.18 -7.88 8.67
N PHE A 74 14.04 -7.99 9.33
CA PHE A 74 12.88 -7.13 9.14
C PHE A 74 12.53 -6.46 10.46
N VAL A 75 11.81 -5.35 10.37
CA VAL A 75 11.15 -4.73 11.51
C VAL A 75 9.67 -4.58 11.17
N ALA A 76 8.81 -4.93 12.11
CA ALA A 76 7.37 -4.85 11.98
C ALA A 76 6.80 -3.82 12.96
N LYS A 77 5.86 -3.02 12.48
CA LYS A 77 5.07 -2.10 13.31
C LYS A 77 3.92 -2.89 13.93
N VAL A 78 3.98 -3.07 15.25
CA VAL A 78 2.96 -3.79 16.01
C VAL A 78 2.13 -2.80 16.81
N GLU A 79 0.82 -2.81 16.60
CA GLU A 79 -0.11 -1.87 17.25
C GLU A 79 -0.95 -2.52 18.36
N ALA A 80 -0.90 -3.86 18.48
CA ALA A 80 -1.49 -4.60 19.58
C ALA A 80 -0.83 -5.97 19.75
N VAL A 81 -0.88 -6.52 20.96
CA VAL A 81 -0.50 -7.91 21.25
C VAL A 81 -1.67 -8.62 21.91
N GLN A 82 -1.98 -9.85 21.47
CA GLN A 82 -3.13 -10.62 21.96
C GLN A 82 -2.74 -12.05 22.31
N THR A 83 -3.32 -12.62 23.35
CA THR A 83 -3.23 -14.07 23.63
C THR A 83 -4.25 -14.85 22.80
N ILE A 84 -5.44 -14.29 22.61
CA ILE A 84 -6.50 -14.83 21.76
C ILE A 84 -6.65 -13.94 20.53
N LEU A 85 -6.39 -14.50 19.34
CA LEU A 85 -6.45 -13.77 18.09
C LEU A 85 -7.89 -13.35 17.76
N SER A 86 -8.13 -12.04 17.70
CA SER A 86 -9.44 -11.47 17.36
C SER A 86 -9.37 -10.31 16.36
N GLN A 87 -8.27 -9.56 16.33
CA GLN A 87 -8.20 -8.30 15.59
C GLN A 87 -7.67 -8.43 14.15
N ALA A 88 -7.01 -9.52 13.78
CA ALA A 88 -6.43 -9.70 12.46
C ALA A 88 -6.51 -11.16 11.99
N LYS A 89 -6.22 -11.38 10.71
CA LYS A 89 -6.03 -12.72 10.17
C LYS A 89 -4.56 -13.12 10.29
N ALA A 90 -4.32 -14.35 10.69
CA ALA A 90 -3.01 -14.99 10.57
C ALA A 90 -2.89 -15.70 9.21
N PRO A 91 -1.66 -15.85 8.69
CA PRO A 91 -1.41 -16.70 7.53
C PRO A 91 -1.97 -18.12 7.70
N LYS A 92 -2.31 -18.76 6.58
CA LYS A 92 -2.99 -20.07 6.59
C LYS A 92 -2.21 -21.17 7.32
N TYR A 93 -0.88 -21.09 7.38
CA TYR A 93 -0.07 -22.15 7.99
C TYR A 93 -0.19 -22.22 9.52
N TYR A 94 -0.75 -21.18 10.17
CA TYR A 94 -1.12 -21.23 11.58
C TYR A 94 -2.44 -21.97 11.84
N LYS A 95 -3.25 -22.20 10.79
CA LYS A 95 -4.55 -22.87 10.92
C LYS A 95 -4.36 -24.36 11.23
N ASP A 96 -5.44 -25.00 11.63
CA ASP A 96 -5.52 -26.45 11.92
C ASP A 96 -4.90 -26.90 13.25
N GLY A 97 -4.66 -25.97 14.19
CA GLY A 97 -4.18 -26.31 15.54
C GLY A 97 -2.79 -26.97 15.57
N LYS A 98 -2.05 -26.90 14.45
CA LYS A 98 -0.74 -27.52 14.29
C LYS A 98 0.30 -26.95 15.26
N TYR A 99 0.14 -25.67 15.62
CA TYR A 99 1.08 -24.93 16.44
C TYR A 99 0.35 -24.30 17.63
N ASP A 100 0.93 -24.46 18.82
CA ASP A 100 0.56 -23.69 20.00
C ASP A 100 1.20 -22.30 19.91
N VAL A 101 0.41 -21.25 20.07
CA VAL A 101 0.84 -19.85 19.88
C VAL A 101 0.70 -19.10 21.20
N GLU A 102 1.82 -18.58 21.69
CA GLU A 102 1.94 -17.92 22.98
C GLU A 102 1.39 -16.50 22.96
N ALA A 103 1.67 -15.78 21.87
CA ALA A 103 1.26 -14.40 21.67
C ALA A 103 1.10 -14.09 20.18
N TRP A 104 0.12 -13.26 19.87
CA TRP A 104 -0.19 -12.74 18.54
C TRP A 104 0.17 -11.26 18.46
N PHE A 105 1.15 -10.93 17.62
CA PHE A 105 1.55 -9.56 17.33
C PHE A 105 0.74 -9.05 16.13
N ILE A 106 -0.06 -8.00 16.33
CA ILE A 106 -0.89 -7.41 15.28
C ILE A 106 -0.06 -6.39 14.50
N ILE A 107 0.43 -6.82 13.34
CA ILE A 107 1.31 -6.05 12.47
C ILE A 107 0.50 -5.21 11.49
N THR A 108 0.82 -3.92 11.37
CA THR A 108 0.22 -2.99 10.40
C THR A 108 1.20 -2.45 9.36
N ASP A 109 2.50 -2.73 9.53
CA ASP A 109 3.54 -2.46 8.54
C ASP A 109 4.77 -3.35 8.77
N ILE A 110 5.55 -3.61 7.71
CA ILE A 110 6.80 -4.36 7.74
C ILE A 110 7.81 -3.67 6.83
N GLN A 111 9.01 -3.43 7.35
CA GLN A 111 10.14 -2.92 6.59
C GLN A 111 11.27 -3.95 6.52
N GLU A 112 11.83 -4.13 5.32
CA GLU A 112 13.08 -4.89 5.10
C GLU A 112 14.26 -4.01 5.50
N ILE A 113 15.09 -4.51 6.42
CA ILE A 113 16.31 -3.84 6.86
C ILE A 113 17.50 -4.34 6.05
N GLU A 114 17.68 -5.66 6.03
CA GLU A 114 18.75 -6.32 5.30
C GLU A 114 18.31 -7.72 4.88
N ARG A 115 18.75 -8.15 3.69
CA ARG A 115 18.32 -9.41 3.08
C ARG A 115 19.52 -10.20 2.56
N ASN A 116 19.61 -11.45 2.98
CA ASN A 116 20.65 -12.40 2.59
C ASN A 116 22.08 -11.90 2.81
N ASP A 117 22.32 -11.09 3.85
CA ASP A 117 23.66 -10.60 4.22
C ASP A 117 23.88 -10.74 5.74
N PHE A 118 24.29 -11.96 6.12
CA PHE A 118 24.56 -12.29 7.52
C PHE A 118 25.64 -11.40 8.14
N ALA A 119 26.69 -11.05 7.38
CA ALA A 119 27.79 -10.25 7.90
C ALA A 119 27.31 -8.84 8.25
N THR A 120 26.57 -8.20 7.35
CA THR A 120 25.99 -6.87 7.58
C THR A 120 24.96 -6.89 8.71
N ILE A 121 24.10 -7.91 8.77
CA ILE A 121 23.15 -8.10 9.87
C ILE A 121 23.88 -8.18 11.22
N ARG A 122 24.88 -9.05 11.34
CA ARG A 122 25.65 -9.23 12.58
C ARG A 122 26.39 -7.97 12.99
N ASP A 123 27.16 -7.39 12.05
CA ASP A 123 28.17 -6.38 12.37
C ASP A 123 27.58 -4.96 12.43
N SER A 124 26.53 -4.67 11.66
CA SER A 124 25.95 -3.33 11.57
C SER A 124 24.60 -3.18 12.28
N HIS A 125 23.75 -4.21 12.23
CA HIS A 125 22.38 -4.11 12.75
C HIS A 125 22.25 -4.68 14.16
N LEU A 126 22.56 -5.96 14.34
CA LEU A 126 22.42 -6.64 15.64
C LEU A 126 23.43 -6.12 16.67
N SER A 127 24.60 -5.67 16.23
CA SER A 127 25.60 -5.01 17.09
C SER A 127 25.09 -3.68 17.71
N ASN A 128 24.05 -3.08 17.13
CA ASN A 128 23.38 -1.89 17.66
C ASN A 128 22.42 -2.22 18.80
N PHE A 129 22.13 -3.50 19.08
CA PHE A 129 21.20 -3.89 20.13
C PHE A 129 21.92 -4.14 21.45
N ILE A 130 21.30 -3.71 22.54
CA ILE A 130 21.61 -4.13 23.90
C ILE A 130 20.44 -4.97 24.45
N THR A 131 20.73 -5.84 25.41
CA THR A 131 19.76 -6.76 26.01
C THR A 131 19.55 -6.41 27.49
N PRO A 132 18.57 -5.57 27.84
CA PRO A 132 18.42 -5.06 29.21
C PRO A 132 18.26 -6.16 30.26
N ASP A 133 17.46 -7.17 29.94
CA ASP A 133 17.16 -8.28 30.85
C ASP A 133 18.36 -9.25 30.98
N TYR A 134 19.40 -9.09 30.15
CA TYR A 134 20.61 -9.92 30.15
C TYR A 134 21.86 -9.04 30.42
N GLY A 135 21.82 -8.26 31.49
CA GLY A 135 22.96 -7.50 31.98
C GLY A 135 23.34 -6.27 31.13
N ASN A 136 22.41 -5.76 30.31
CA ASN A 136 22.65 -4.63 29.40
C ASN A 136 23.82 -4.82 28.42
N HIS A 137 24.18 -6.07 28.13
CA HIS A 137 25.26 -6.35 27.18
C HIS A 137 24.82 -6.10 25.74
N THR A 138 25.80 -5.90 24.85
CA THR A 138 25.53 -5.91 23.41
C THR A 138 25.03 -7.29 22.99
N PHE A 139 23.99 -7.33 22.15
CA PHE A 139 23.45 -8.58 21.62
C PHE A 139 24.54 -9.39 20.89
N ARG A 140 24.47 -10.72 21.03
CA ARG A 140 25.43 -11.67 20.45
C ARG A 140 24.67 -12.87 19.90
N ILE A 141 24.96 -13.28 18.68
CA ILE A 141 24.32 -14.45 18.07
C ILE A 141 24.72 -15.75 18.81
N TYR A 142 25.97 -15.81 19.29
CA TYR A 142 26.52 -16.99 19.95
C TYR A 142 26.84 -16.73 21.42
N GLY A 143 26.76 -17.78 22.23
CA GLY A 143 27.27 -17.81 23.61
C GLY A 143 26.28 -17.39 24.70
N ASN A 144 25.07 -16.94 24.34
CA ASN A 144 24.01 -16.59 25.29
C ASN A 144 22.73 -17.39 25.02
N ASP A 145 22.10 -17.88 26.07
CA ASP A 145 20.83 -18.61 26.03
C ASP A 145 19.66 -17.62 26.18
N TYR A 146 19.39 -16.87 25.11
CA TYR A 146 18.28 -15.92 25.07
C TYR A 146 16.94 -16.62 24.90
N ASP A 147 15.96 -16.16 25.67
CA ASP A 147 14.56 -16.42 25.42
C ASP A 147 13.97 -15.37 24.48
N TYR A 148 13.19 -15.84 23.50
CA TYR A 148 12.46 -15.02 22.55
C TYR A 148 10.96 -15.06 22.86
N PRO A 149 10.22 -13.94 22.75
CA PRO A 149 10.67 -12.63 22.27
C PRO A 149 11.65 -11.94 23.23
N LEU A 150 12.77 -11.46 22.69
CA LEU A 150 13.84 -10.87 23.48
C LEU A 150 13.62 -9.36 23.55
N ARG A 151 13.53 -8.79 24.76
CA ARG A 151 13.55 -7.34 24.93
C ARG A 151 14.92 -6.80 24.53
N ILE A 152 14.90 -5.80 23.66
CA ILE A 152 16.10 -5.12 23.20
C ILE A 152 15.94 -3.61 23.29
N GLU A 153 17.06 -2.92 23.40
CA GLU A 153 17.16 -1.47 23.20
C GLU A 153 18.23 -1.20 22.15
N MET A 154 18.08 -0.09 21.42
CA MET A 154 19.04 0.30 20.38
C MET A 154 20.01 1.33 20.93
N LYS A 155 21.32 1.11 20.76
CA LYS A 155 22.37 2.08 21.13
C LYS A 155 22.17 3.40 20.39
N LYS A 156 21.86 3.32 19.09
CA LYS A 156 21.39 4.43 18.27
C LYS A 156 19.91 4.23 18.02
N GLU A 157 19.08 4.95 18.76
CA GLU A 157 17.63 4.87 18.63
C GLU A 157 17.18 5.33 17.24
N ARG A 158 16.29 4.54 16.63
CA ARG A 158 15.72 4.83 15.32
C ARG A 158 14.27 4.36 15.28
N ASN A 159 13.36 5.27 14.96
CA ASN A 159 12.00 4.92 14.62
C ASN A 159 11.93 4.54 13.12
N TYR A 160 11.69 3.27 12.83
CA TYR A 160 11.60 2.76 11.45
C TYR A 160 10.29 3.13 10.76
N PHE A 161 9.30 3.63 11.51
CA PHE A 161 7.96 3.97 11.02
C PHE A 161 7.59 5.44 11.28
N GLU A 162 8.60 6.32 11.34
CA GLU A 162 8.40 7.77 11.45
C GLU A 162 7.75 8.35 10.19
N SER A 163 8.07 7.80 9.02
CA SER A 163 7.47 8.20 7.74
C SER A 163 6.01 7.74 7.63
N PRO A 164 5.11 8.55 7.04
CA PRO A 164 3.73 8.13 6.75
C PRO A 164 3.64 7.03 5.68
N GLN A 165 4.75 6.70 5.01
CA GLN A 165 4.83 5.65 4.01
C GLN A 165 4.56 4.27 4.62
N LYS A 166 3.77 3.45 3.91
CA LYS A 166 3.67 2.01 4.18
C LYS A 166 4.81 1.23 3.53
N PHE A 167 5.65 0.57 4.32
CA PHE A 167 6.85 -0.11 3.84
C PHE A 167 6.59 -1.52 3.27
N TYR A 168 5.55 -2.22 3.74
CA TYR A 168 5.30 -3.62 3.37
C TYR A 168 5.06 -3.85 1.86
N HIS A 169 4.74 -2.80 1.10
CA HIS A 169 4.64 -2.87 -0.36
C HIS A 169 5.99 -3.07 -1.05
N TYR A 170 7.07 -2.67 -0.39
CA TYR A 170 8.42 -2.60 -0.95
C TYR A 170 9.36 -3.69 -0.44
N VAL A 171 8.91 -4.50 0.52
CA VAL A 171 9.65 -5.67 0.98
C VAL A 171 9.88 -6.61 -0.21
N PHE A 172 11.09 -7.17 -0.29
CA PHE A 172 11.63 -7.99 -1.37
C PHE A 172 11.83 -7.33 -2.73
N LYS A 173 11.56 -6.02 -2.89
CA LYS A 173 11.90 -5.31 -4.14
C LYS A 173 13.41 -5.23 -4.33
N SER A 174 13.86 -5.13 -5.58
CA SER A 174 15.30 -5.03 -5.89
C SER A 174 15.85 -3.65 -5.53
N LYS A 175 17.18 -3.55 -5.29
CA LYS A 175 17.85 -2.25 -5.07
C LYS A 175 17.54 -1.26 -6.20
N ARG A 176 17.60 -1.71 -7.46
CA ARG A 176 17.24 -0.91 -8.64
C ARG A 176 15.82 -0.36 -8.58
N PHE A 177 14.85 -1.18 -8.19
CA PHE A 177 13.46 -0.75 -8.03
C PHE A 177 13.34 0.37 -6.99
N LEU A 178 14.00 0.19 -5.84
CA LEU A 178 13.97 1.16 -4.73
C LEU A 178 14.65 2.48 -5.12
N THR A 179 15.77 2.43 -5.84
CA THR A 179 16.46 3.64 -6.35
C THR A 179 15.59 4.42 -7.34
N ILE A 180 14.95 3.74 -8.30
CA ILE A 180 14.05 4.41 -9.25
C ILE A 180 12.85 5.03 -8.53
N LYS A 181 12.29 4.34 -7.55
CA LYS A 181 11.23 4.88 -6.69
C LYS A 181 11.67 6.20 -6.04
N GLU A 182 12.82 6.18 -5.38
CA GLU A 182 13.36 7.35 -4.69
C GLU A 182 13.59 8.51 -5.65
N HIS A 183 14.16 8.26 -6.84
CA HIS A 183 14.34 9.28 -7.87
C HIS A 183 13.01 9.87 -8.35
N LEU A 184 11.98 9.05 -8.61
CA LEU A 184 10.67 9.52 -9.05
C LEU A 184 9.98 10.36 -7.97
N ILE A 185 10.10 9.96 -6.71
CA ILE A 185 9.57 10.73 -5.58
C ILE A 185 10.30 12.05 -5.46
N ASN A 186 11.64 12.04 -5.41
CA ASN A 186 12.43 13.25 -5.14
C ASN A 186 12.39 14.25 -6.31
N LEU A 187 12.32 13.78 -7.56
CA LEU A 187 12.45 14.64 -8.73
C LEU A 187 11.11 14.96 -9.41
N SER A 188 10.09 14.10 -9.30
CA SER A 188 8.84 14.25 -10.06
C SER A 188 7.64 14.53 -9.17
N PHE A 189 7.40 13.69 -8.17
CA PHE A 189 6.11 13.65 -7.46
C PHE A 189 6.10 14.31 -6.07
N GLY A 190 7.26 14.39 -5.40
CA GLY A 190 7.37 14.78 -4.00
C GLY A 190 6.75 13.77 -3.04
N GLU A 191 6.68 14.12 -1.75
CA GLU A 191 6.17 13.25 -0.67
C GLU A 191 4.72 12.79 -0.91
N HIS A 192 3.93 13.56 -1.64
CA HIS A 192 2.57 13.19 -2.00
C HIS A 192 2.52 11.86 -2.76
N ALA A 193 3.61 11.38 -3.37
CA ALA A 193 3.66 10.12 -4.09
C ALA A 193 3.17 8.93 -3.25
N TYR A 194 3.30 8.99 -1.93
CA TYR A 194 2.81 7.97 -1.00
C TYR A 194 1.28 7.91 -0.90
N ALA A 195 0.55 8.91 -1.41
CA ALA A 195 -0.90 8.89 -1.52
C ALA A 195 -1.41 8.13 -2.75
N LEU A 196 -0.54 7.80 -3.71
CA LEU A 196 -0.88 6.92 -4.84
C LEU A 196 -1.24 5.53 -4.32
N HIS A 197 -2.10 4.84 -5.05
CA HIS A 197 -2.29 3.43 -4.81
C HIS A 197 -0.95 2.69 -5.03
N HIS A 198 -0.60 1.78 -4.12
CA HIS A 198 0.70 1.08 -4.17
C HIS A 198 0.98 0.40 -5.52
N LEU A 199 -0.04 -0.21 -6.15
CA LEU A 199 0.09 -0.81 -7.48
C LEU A 199 0.38 0.23 -8.57
N SER A 200 -0.06 1.47 -8.41
CA SER A 200 0.21 2.54 -9.37
C SER A 200 1.69 2.91 -9.33
N LEU A 201 2.26 3.15 -8.15
CA LEU A 201 3.69 3.45 -8.02
C LEU A 201 4.56 2.27 -8.50
N ASP A 202 4.19 1.02 -8.15
CA ASP A 202 4.84 -0.18 -8.67
C ASP A 202 4.83 -0.22 -10.20
N ASN A 203 3.67 0.01 -10.83
CA ASN A 203 3.55 0.03 -12.28
C ASN A 203 4.38 1.14 -12.93
N ILE A 204 4.51 2.31 -12.28
CA ILE A 204 5.36 3.41 -12.78
C ILE A 204 6.82 2.94 -12.80
N ILE A 205 7.29 2.36 -11.69
CA ILE A 205 8.68 1.93 -11.54
C ILE A 205 8.99 0.79 -12.52
N TYR A 206 8.12 -0.21 -12.65
CA TYR A 206 8.34 -1.30 -13.60
C TYR A 206 8.30 -0.81 -15.05
N ALA A 207 7.41 0.13 -15.39
CA ALA A 207 7.40 0.76 -16.71
C ALA A 207 8.71 1.50 -16.98
N GLU A 208 9.25 2.22 -16.00
CA GLU A 208 10.51 2.93 -16.13
C GLU A 208 11.70 1.97 -16.24
N MET A 209 11.75 0.90 -15.46
CA MET A 209 12.78 -0.13 -15.57
C MET A 209 12.82 -0.72 -16.98
N GLU A 210 11.67 -1.17 -17.49
CA GLU A 210 11.55 -1.77 -18.81
C GLU A 210 11.87 -0.76 -19.94
N TYR A 211 11.42 0.48 -19.80
CA TYR A 211 11.76 1.55 -20.74
C TYR A 211 13.27 1.78 -20.81
N GLN A 212 13.94 1.89 -19.65
CA GLN A 212 15.39 2.14 -19.60
C GLN A 212 16.21 0.96 -20.12
N ASP A 213 15.76 -0.28 -19.90
CA ASP A 213 16.44 -1.49 -20.37
C ASP A 213 16.42 -1.62 -21.89
N ASN A 214 15.35 -1.15 -22.53
CA ASN A 214 15.12 -1.41 -23.96
C ASN A 214 15.17 -0.17 -24.86
N LYS A 215 15.34 1.05 -24.31
CA LYS A 215 15.36 2.30 -25.12
C LYS A 215 16.44 2.38 -26.21
N GLN A 216 17.45 1.51 -26.15
CA GLN A 216 18.51 1.44 -27.16
C GLN A 216 18.23 0.42 -28.27
N ASP A 217 17.18 -0.41 -28.13
CA ASP A 217 16.74 -1.37 -29.14
C ASP A 217 15.66 -0.72 -30.02
N PRO A 218 15.95 -0.43 -31.30
CA PRO A 218 14.99 0.19 -32.21
C PRO A 218 13.79 -0.70 -32.56
N LEU A 219 13.88 -2.02 -32.34
CA LEU A 219 12.85 -3.00 -32.69
C LEU A 219 12.03 -3.47 -31.49
N TYR A 220 12.38 -3.02 -30.28
CA TYR A 220 11.66 -3.41 -29.07
C TYR A 220 10.21 -2.89 -29.09
N ASP A 221 9.27 -3.77 -28.72
CA ASP A 221 7.86 -3.44 -28.58
C ASP A 221 7.54 -2.94 -27.17
N PHE A 222 7.26 -1.64 -27.04
CA PHE A 222 6.94 -1.00 -25.75
C PHE A 222 5.47 -1.16 -25.31
N SER A 223 4.73 -2.11 -25.88
CA SER A 223 3.35 -2.40 -25.51
C SER A 223 3.16 -2.67 -24.01
N ALA A 224 4.08 -3.39 -23.37
CA ALA A 224 4.01 -3.68 -21.94
C ALA A 224 4.17 -2.41 -21.07
N VAL A 225 5.07 -1.48 -21.45
CA VAL A 225 5.19 -0.15 -20.83
C VAL A 225 3.86 0.62 -20.94
N MET A 226 3.23 0.62 -22.12
CA MET A 226 1.93 1.27 -22.36
C MET A 226 0.80 0.66 -21.53
N VAL A 227 0.77 -0.65 -21.36
CA VAL A 227 -0.19 -1.35 -20.50
C VAL A 227 -0.01 -0.95 -19.03
N ARG A 228 1.23 -0.84 -18.53
CA ARG A 228 1.49 -0.41 -17.15
C ARG A 228 1.01 1.02 -16.91
N TYR A 229 1.29 1.92 -17.83
CA TYR A 229 0.78 3.29 -17.82
C TYR A 229 -0.75 3.36 -17.83
N SER A 230 -1.41 2.49 -18.60
CA SER A 230 -2.87 2.39 -18.59
C SER A 230 -3.41 1.98 -17.21
N LYS A 231 -2.78 0.98 -16.57
CA LYS A 231 -3.18 0.50 -15.24
C LYS A 231 -3.08 1.58 -14.16
N ILE A 232 -2.08 2.46 -14.25
CA ILE A 232 -1.92 3.60 -13.34
C ILE A 232 -3.12 4.55 -13.48
N LEU A 233 -3.45 4.96 -14.70
CA LEU A 233 -4.57 5.84 -14.95
C LEU A 233 -5.89 5.19 -14.54
N GLU A 234 -6.10 3.91 -14.86
CA GLU A 234 -7.31 3.17 -14.48
C GLU A 234 -7.51 3.17 -12.96
N GLN A 235 -6.45 2.89 -12.21
CA GLN A 235 -6.51 2.82 -10.75
C GLN A 235 -6.75 4.19 -10.11
N GLU A 236 -5.97 5.20 -10.49
CA GLU A 236 -6.05 6.52 -9.86
C GLU A 236 -7.31 7.29 -10.28
N VAL A 237 -7.73 7.20 -11.54
CA VAL A 237 -8.97 7.82 -12.02
C VAL A 237 -10.18 7.16 -11.39
N TYR A 238 -10.16 5.84 -11.18
CA TYR A 238 -11.23 5.15 -10.47
C TYR A 238 -11.39 5.70 -9.05
N LEU A 239 -10.29 5.82 -8.30
CA LEU A 239 -10.30 6.39 -6.95
C LEU A 239 -10.80 7.84 -6.96
N LEU A 240 -10.30 8.67 -7.88
CA LEU A 240 -10.71 10.08 -7.96
C LEU A 240 -12.19 10.23 -8.32
N THR A 241 -12.67 9.48 -9.31
CA THR A 241 -14.09 9.51 -9.71
C THR A 241 -14.98 9.09 -8.55
N LYS A 242 -14.58 8.06 -7.81
CA LYS A 242 -15.30 7.58 -6.64
C LYS A 242 -15.36 8.66 -5.55
N ASP A 243 -14.24 9.33 -5.25
CA ASP A 243 -14.16 10.38 -4.24
C ASP A 243 -15.02 11.59 -4.64
N ILE A 244 -14.97 12.03 -5.90
CA ILE A 244 -15.80 13.13 -6.44
C ILE A 244 -17.29 12.78 -6.38
N VAL A 245 -17.70 11.61 -6.92
CA VAL A 245 -19.11 11.21 -6.95
C VAL A 245 -19.65 11.04 -5.54
N ALA A 246 -18.87 10.47 -4.62
CA ALA A 246 -19.32 10.32 -3.24
C ALA A 246 -19.56 11.68 -2.58
N PHE A 247 -18.62 12.62 -2.72
CA PHE A 247 -18.81 13.97 -2.19
C PHE A 247 -20.03 14.65 -2.79
N LEU A 248 -20.16 14.65 -4.11
CA LEU A 248 -21.29 15.28 -4.79
C LEU A 248 -22.62 14.61 -4.42
N SER A 249 -22.64 13.32 -4.08
CA SER A 249 -23.86 12.61 -3.69
C SER A 249 -24.41 13.06 -2.33
N HIS A 250 -23.57 13.67 -1.50
CA HIS A 250 -24.03 14.34 -0.28
C HIS A 250 -24.67 15.69 -0.56
N VAL A 251 -24.32 16.33 -1.69
CA VAL A 251 -24.93 17.58 -2.14
C VAL A 251 -26.24 17.31 -2.90
N ASP A 252 -26.21 16.33 -3.81
CA ASP A 252 -27.38 15.89 -4.57
C ASP A 252 -27.39 14.35 -4.66
N PRO A 253 -28.23 13.67 -3.85
CA PRO A 253 -28.33 12.22 -3.85
C PRO A 253 -28.77 11.61 -5.19
N MET A 254 -29.47 12.36 -6.05
CA MET A 254 -29.97 11.86 -7.33
C MET A 254 -28.85 11.49 -8.31
N ILE A 255 -27.64 12.02 -8.11
CA ILE A 255 -26.52 11.65 -8.97
C ILE A 255 -26.20 10.14 -8.89
N LEU A 256 -26.51 9.47 -7.77
CA LEU A 256 -26.23 8.04 -7.62
C LEU A 256 -27.09 7.16 -8.54
N GLU A 257 -28.23 7.68 -9.02
CA GLU A 257 -29.13 7.02 -9.96
C GLU A 257 -28.73 7.24 -11.42
N LEU A 258 -27.84 8.22 -11.70
CA LEU A 258 -27.31 8.45 -13.04
C LEU A 258 -26.61 7.20 -13.55
N ARG A 259 -26.74 6.95 -14.85
CA ARG A 259 -26.23 5.72 -15.46
C ARG A 259 -25.02 5.99 -16.32
N TYR A 260 -24.06 5.07 -16.26
CA TYR A 260 -22.93 5.02 -17.17
C TYR A 260 -22.86 3.67 -17.87
N GLU A 261 -22.23 3.66 -19.04
CA GLU A 261 -22.01 2.44 -19.81
C GLU A 261 -20.59 1.93 -19.60
N SER A 262 -20.46 0.64 -19.28
CA SER A 262 -19.19 -0.07 -19.25
C SER A 262 -19.40 -1.46 -19.85
N MET A 263 -18.54 -1.87 -20.80
CA MET A 263 -18.61 -3.17 -21.46
C MET A 263 -20.03 -3.52 -21.99
N ASN A 264 -20.66 -2.57 -22.69
CA ASN A 264 -22.01 -2.69 -23.26
C ASN A 264 -23.12 -2.97 -22.24
N ARG A 265 -22.90 -2.63 -20.97
CA ARG A 265 -23.91 -2.71 -19.91
C ARG A 265 -24.04 -1.36 -19.23
N SER A 266 -25.26 -1.03 -18.85
CA SER A 266 -25.58 0.21 -18.15
C SER A 266 -25.62 -0.01 -16.65
N TYR A 267 -24.87 0.77 -15.89
CA TYR A 267 -24.76 0.69 -14.44
C TYR A 267 -25.11 2.04 -13.80
N PRO A 268 -25.81 2.07 -12.65
CA PRO A 268 -25.98 3.31 -11.88
C PRO A 268 -24.64 3.73 -11.25
N LEU A 269 -24.44 5.03 -10.99
CA LEU A 269 -23.24 5.54 -10.32
C LEU A 269 -23.05 5.00 -8.91
N SER A 270 -24.14 4.62 -8.22
CA SER A 270 -24.06 3.84 -6.97
C SER A 270 -23.24 2.54 -7.13
N GLY A 271 -23.16 1.99 -8.35
CA GLY A 271 -22.33 0.84 -8.69
C GLY A 271 -20.82 1.06 -8.53
N LEU A 272 -20.33 2.31 -8.55
CA LEU A 272 -18.91 2.62 -8.33
C LEU A 272 -18.38 2.13 -6.97
N PHE A 273 -19.27 2.05 -5.98
CA PHE A 273 -18.99 1.62 -4.61
C PHE A 273 -19.11 0.11 -4.43
N GLY A 274 -19.61 -0.60 -5.44
CA GLY A 274 -19.79 -2.05 -5.44
C GLY A 274 -18.60 -2.82 -6.04
N LYS A 275 -18.72 -4.16 -6.04
CA LYS A 275 -17.73 -5.07 -6.66
C LYS A 275 -17.96 -5.30 -8.16
N LYS A 276 -19.12 -4.93 -8.70
CA LYS A 276 -19.53 -5.16 -10.09
C LYS A 276 -19.58 -3.85 -10.86
N GLY A 277 -19.34 -3.89 -12.16
CA GLY A 277 -19.54 -2.73 -13.05
C GLY A 277 -18.41 -1.69 -13.02
N LYS A 278 -17.18 -2.06 -12.62
CA LYS A 278 -16.04 -1.11 -12.65
C LYS A 278 -15.94 -0.41 -14.02
N PRO A 279 -15.94 0.93 -14.07
CA PRO A 279 -15.84 1.65 -15.34
C PRO A 279 -14.45 1.46 -15.95
N ASN A 280 -14.37 1.45 -17.27
CA ASN A 280 -13.09 1.59 -17.98
C ASN A 280 -12.72 3.09 -18.09
N LEU A 281 -11.53 3.40 -18.61
CA LEU A 281 -11.07 4.80 -18.76
C LEU A 281 -12.05 5.69 -19.54
N HIS A 282 -12.63 5.16 -20.61
CA HIS A 282 -13.61 5.89 -21.42
C HIS A 282 -14.88 6.20 -20.63
N ALA A 283 -15.39 5.23 -19.88
CA ALA A 283 -16.54 5.41 -19.02
C ALA A 283 -16.27 6.45 -17.92
N HIS A 284 -15.08 6.46 -17.32
CA HIS A 284 -14.69 7.51 -16.38
C HIS A 284 -14.71 8.91 -17.00
N SER A 285 -14.16 9.07 -18.21
CA SER A 285 -14.24 10.34 -18.95
C SER A 285 -15.69 10.78 -19.13
N LYS A 286 -16.59 9.87 -19.55
CA LYS A 286 -18.02 10.17 -19.71
C LYS A 286 -18.70 10.57 -18.40
N ILE A 287 -18.45 9.83 -17.32
CA ILE A 287 -19.02 10.11 -15.99
C ILE A 287 -18.65 11.53 -15.57
N LEU A 288 -17.37 11.88 -15.61
CA LEU A 288 -16.89 13.19 -15.17
C LEU A 288 -17.45 14.34 -16.04
N THR A 289 -17.93 14.07 -17.25
CA THR A 289 -18.55 15.05 -18.15
C THR A 289 -20.09 15.08 -18.12
N LEU A 290 -20.75 14.28 -17.27
CA LEU A 290 -22.21 14.29 -17.16
C LEU A 290 -22.72 15.70 -16.80
N PRO A 291 -23.77 16.24 -17.46
CA PRO A 291 -24.29 17.58 -17.18
C PRO A 291 -24.63 17.81 -15.71
N GLU A 292 -25.21 16.81 -15.05
CA GLU A 292 -25.58 16.85 -13.64
C GLU A 292 -24.35 16.99 -12.74
N ILE A 293 -23.24 16.30 -13.08
CA ILE A 293 -21.97 16.44 -12.36
C ILE A 293 -21.35 17.82 -12.63
N GLN A 294 -21.39 18.29 -13.88
CA GLN A 294 -20.85 19.59 -14.27
C GLN A 294 -21.60 20.77 -13.64
N ASN A 295 -22.92 20.64 -13.44
CA ASN A 295 -23.74 21.64 -12.76
C ASN A 295 -23.33 21.83 -11.29
N LEU A 296 -22.75 20.79 -10.67
CA LEU A 296 -22.25 20.83 -9.29
C LEU A 296 -20.78 21.23 -9.19
N ARG A 297 -20.13 21.61 -10.29
CA ARG A 297 -18.71 21.96 -10.34
C ARG A 297 -18.31 23.03 -9.31
N SER A 298 -19.18 24.01 -9.06
CA SER A 298 -18.93 25.09 -8.08
C SER A 298 -18.88 24.62 -6.62
N LYS A 299 -19.28 23.37 -6.35
CA LYS A 299 -19.22 22.74 -5.02
C LYS A 299 -17.89 22.06 -4.73
N LEU A 300 -17.06 21.85 -5.76
CA LEU A 300 -15.74 21.23 -5.62
C LEU A 300 -14.65 22.30 -5.42
N PRO A 301 -13.52 21.94 -4.79
CA PRO A 301 -12.33 22.77 -4.77
C PRO A 301 -11.95 23.23 -6.18
N PRO A 302 -11.51 24.50 -6.39
CA PRO A 302 -11.26 25.05 -7.72
C PRO A 302 -10.36 24.18 -8.60
N PHE A 303 -9.26 23.65 -8.04
CA PHE A 303 -8.37 22.77 -8.79
C PHE A 303 -9.02 21.42 -9.14
N VAL A 304 -9.85 20.85 -8.25
CA VAL A 304 -10.58 19.60 -8.52
C VAL A 304 -11.62 19.82 -9.61
N ALA A 305 -12.33 20.95 -9.56
CA ALA A 305 -13.28 21.38 -10.58
C ALA A 305 -12.62 21.60 -11.96
N ASP A 306 -11.46 22.25 -11.99
CA ASP A 306 -10.75 22.58 -13.23
C ASP A 306 -10.04 21.36 -13.82
N PHE A 307 -9.21 20.70 -13.03
CA PHE A 307 -8.46 19.55 -13.51
C PHE A 307 -9.36 18.31 -13.61
N GLY A 308 -10.05 17.94 -12.53
CA GLY A 308 -10.79 16.68 -12.43
C GLY A 308 -12.00 16.59 -13.37
N LEU A 309 -12.75 17.67 -13.55
CA LEU A 309 -13.97 17.67 -14.37
C LEU A 309 -13.77 18.18 -15.81
N LYS A 310 -12.67 18.89 -16.12
CA LYS A 310 -12.45 19.46 -17.45
C LYS A 310 -11.16 18.97 -18.12
N GLU A 311 -9.99 19.11 -17.49
CA GLU A 311 -8.73 18.71 -18.13
C GLU A 311 -8.56 17.19 -18.20
N LEU A 312 -8.91 16.48 -17.13
CA LEU A 312 -8.73 15.04 -17.01
C LEU A 312 -9.54 14.26 -18.05
N PRO A 313 -10.85 14.50 -18.27
CA PRO A 313 -11.60 13.79 -19.31
C PRO A 313 -10.94 13.89 -20.69
N GLN A 314 -10.45 15.07 -21.07
CA GLN A 314 -9.74 15.26 -22.35
C GLN A 314 -8.43 14.45 -22.39
N ALA A 315 -7.64 14.50 -21.31
CA ALA A 315 -6.39 13.75 -21.22
C ALA A 315 -6.63 12.22 -21.32
N LEU A 316 -7.73 11.71 -20.76
CA LEU A 316 -8.10 10.29 -20.84
C LEU A 316 -8.52 9.86 -22.25
N GLN A 317 -9.25 10.72 -22.96
CA GLN A 317 -9.62 10.46 -24.36
C GLN A 317 -8.38 10.41 -25.25
N ASP A 318 -7.49 11.40 -25.13
CA ASP A 318 -6.21 11.45 -25.85
C ASP A 318 -5.37 10.19 -25.59
N PHE A 319 -5.29 9.75 -24.33
CA PHE A 319 -4.54 8.57 -23.95
C PHE A 319 -5.17 7.29 -24.52
N THR A 320 -6.50 7.14 -24.40
CA THR A 320 -7.24 5.96 -24.89
C THR A 320 -7.08 5.80 -26.40
N PHE A 321 -7.13 6.90 -27.15
CA PHE A 321 -6.89 6.90 -28.59
C PHE A 321 -5.50 6.39 -28.95
N LYS A 322 -4.45 6.90 -28.28
CA LYS A 322 -3.06 6.46 -28.50
C LYS A 322 -2.85 4.99 -28.12
N ARG A 323 -3.42 4.55 -27.01
CA ARG A 323 -3.34 3.17 -26.55
C ARG A 323 -4.00 2.21 -27.54
N ASN A 324 -5.22 2.49 -27.97
CA ASN A 324 -5.99 1.56 -28.82
C ASN A 324 -5.31 1.31 -30.17
N LYS A 325 -4.75 2.36 -30.79
CA LYS A 325 -3.98 2.22 -32.04
C LYS A 325 -2.70 1.40 -31.91
N GLY A 326 -2.15 1.33 -30.71
CA GLY A 326 -0.82 0.78 -30.50
C GLY A 326 -0.77 -0.54 -29.72
N VAL A 327 -1.84 -0.92 -29.02
CA VAL A 327 -1.88 -2.20 -28.26
C VAL A 327 -2.58 -3.31 -29.04
N HIS A 328 -3.40 -2.98 -30.03
CA HIS A 328 -4.22 -3.96 -30.76
C HIS A 328 -3.90 -4.08 -32.26
N GLU A 329 -3.11 -3.17 -32.83
CA GLU A 329 -2.92 -3.10 -34.29
C GLU A 329 -1.45 -3.28 -34.73
N ARG A 330 -0.46 -2.82 -33.96
CA ARG A 330 0.97 -2.91 -34.28
C ARG A 330 1.86 -2.72 -33.04
N PRO A 331 3.14 -3.14 -33.07
CA PRO A 331 4.11 -2.84 -32.00
C PRO A 331 4.20 -1.34 -31.69
N ILE A 332 4.38 -1.01 -30.40
CA ILE A 332 4.59 0.36 -29.94
C ILE A 332 6.06 0.73 -30.14
N SER A 333 6.30 1.81 -30.87
CA SER A 333 7.65 2.35 -31.05
C SER A 333 8.17 3.11 -29.82
N LEU A 334 9.49 3.25 -29.73
CA LEU A 334 10.14 4.09 -28.70
C LEU A 334 9.61 5.53 -28.68
N GLN A 335 9.34 6.11 -29.85
CA GLN A 335 8.84 7.49 -29.95
C GLN A 335 7.45 7.64 -29.32
N GLU A 336 6.57 6.66 -29.55
CA GLU A 336 5.22 6.64 -28.97
C GLU A 336 5.28 6.43 -27.45
N ALA A 337 6.07 5.46 -26.99
CA ALA A 337 6.28 5.20 -25.57
C ALA A 337 6.88 6.42 -24.85
N SER A 338 7.89 7.07 -25.47
CA SER A 338 8.51 8.30 -24.95
C SER A 338 7.50 9.44 -24.84
N GLY A 339 6.69 9.67 -25.88
CA GLY A 339 5.66 10.71 -25.86
C GLY A 339 4.60 10.51 -24.78
N VAL A 340 4.27 9.25 -24.46
CA VAL A 340 3.36 8.92 -23.36
C VAL A 340 4.04 9.07 -22.00
N ARG A 341 5.28 8.58 -21.86
CA ARG A 341 6.11 8.73 -20.67
C ARG A 341 6.24 10.20 -20.26
N ILE A 342 6.53 11.08 -21.22
CA ILE A 342 6.63 12.53 -21.00
C ILE A 342 5.32 13.08 -20.42
N LYS A 343 4.16 12.74 -20.98
CA LYS A 343 2.85 13.21 -20.49
C LYS A 343 2.50 12.68 -19.11
N ILE A 344 2.81 11.41 -18.83
CA ILE A 344 2.45 10.75 -17.58
C ILE A 344 3.35 11.23 -16.44
N LEU A 345 4.66 11.20 -16.64
CA LEU A 345 5.65 11.51 -15.60
C LEU A 345 6.03 12.99 -15.55
N GLY A 346 5.76 13.77 -16.60
CA GLY A 346 6.21 15.16 -16.73
C GLY A 346 7.71 15.30 -16.97
N VAL A 347 8.36 14.28 -17.53
CA VAL A 347 9.78 14.39 -17.88
C VAL A 347 9.89 15.33 -19.08
N ALA A 348 10.61 16.44 -18.95
CA ALA A 348 10.82 17.49 -19.97
C ALA A 348 9.67 18.49 -20.23
N HIS A 349 8.54 18.42 -19.52
CA HIS A 349 7.48 19.42 -19.55
C HIS A 349 6.92 19.69 -18.14
N ASP A 350 6.43 20.89 -17.89
CA ASP A 350 5.96 21.31 -16.55
C ASP A 350 4.70 20.57 -16.05
N LYS A 351 3.99 19.82 -16.91
CA LYS A 351 2.72 19.16 -16.56
C LYS A 351 2.80 17.63 -16.64
N SER A 352 2.86 16.99 -15.46
CA SER A 352 2.67 15.55 -15.29
C SER A 352 1.20 15.23 -15.00
N LEU A 353 0.61 14.32 -15.79
CA LEU A 353 -0.76 13.85 -15.56
C LEU A 353 -0.90 13.16 -14.19
N VAL A 354 0.06 12.31 -13.81
CA VAL A 354 0.05 11.60 -12.52
C VAL A 354 0.19 12.58 -11.36
N LYS A 355 1.08 13.59 -11.47
CA LYS A 355 1.23 14.61 -10.43
C LYS A 355 -0.04 15.43 -10.25
N SER A 356 -0.71 15.81 -11.35
CA SER A 356 -1.99 16.51 -11.27
C SER A 356 -3.10 15.65 -10.68
N LEU A 357 -3.18 14.37 -11.06
CA LEU A 357 -4.09 13.39 -10.44
C LEU A 357 -3.86 13.28 -8.94
N LEU A 358 -2.61 13.18 -8.54
CA LEU A 358 -2.20 13.06 -7.14
C LEU A 358 -2.59 14.30 -6.33
N LYS A 359 -2.30 15.50 -6.85
CA LYS A 359 -2.73 16.76 -6.24
C LYS A 359 -4.24 16.82 -6.09
N CYS A 360 -4.98 16.40 -7.13
CA CYS A 360 -6.44 16.35 -7.12
C CYS A 360 -6.96 15.39 -6.06
N LEU A 361 -6.41 14.17 -5.98
CA LEU A 361 -6.77 13.17 -4.96
C LEU A 361 -6.52 13.67 -3.54
N VAL A 362 -5.36 14.30 -3.30
CA VAL A 362 -5.00 14.84 -1.99
C VAL A 362 -5.95 15.98 -1.60
N GLN A 363 -6.23 16.92 -2.50
CA GLN A 363 -7.20 17.99 -2.23
C GLN A 363 -8.61 17.46 -1.99
N CYS A 364 -9.07 16.50 -2.81
CA CYS A 364 -10.34 15.83 -2.55
C CYS A 364 -10.39 15.25 -1.13
N ARG A 365 -9.35 14.54 -0.69
CA ARG A 365 -9.36 13.86 0.61
C ARG A 365 -9.19 14.80 1.80
N LEU A 366 -8.43 15.89 1.65
CA LEU A 366 -8.23 16.88 2.70
C LEU A 366 -9.42 17.84 2.83
N GLU A 367 -9.96 18.32 1.72
CA GLU A 367 -10.95 19.40 1.69
C GLU A 367 -12.40 18.88 1.70
N LEU A 368 -12.66 17.66 1.22
CA LEU A 368 -14.02 17.13 1.09
C LEU A 368 -14.48 16.24 2.27
N LYS A 369 -13.70 16.14 3.36
CA LYS A 369 -13.94 15.30 4.58
C LYS A 369 -15.03 14.20 4.47
N ASN A 370 -14.57 12.94 4.36
CA ASN A 370 -15.31 11.66 4.41
C ASN A 370 -16.39 11.40 3.35
N PRO A 371 -16.08 10.61 2.31
CA PRO A 371 -17.06 10.05 1.39
C PRO A 371 -17.30 8.57 1.72
N VAL A 372 -18.01 8.28 2.82
CA VAL A 372 -18.78 7.03 2.85
C VAL A 372 -20.20 7.44 2.49
N PRO A 373 -20.70 7.10 1.28
CA PRO A 373 -22.08 7.43 0.94
C PRO A 373 -23.02 6.79 1.97
N TYR A 374 -24.09 7.52 2.31
CA TYR A 374 -25.18 7.03 3.16
C TYR A 374 -25.49 5.58 2.77
N SER A 375 -25.33 4.65 3.71
CA SER A 375 -25.69 3.26 3.47
C SER A 375 -27.19 3.21 3.15
N GLN A 376 -27.57 2.42 2.14
CA GLN A 376 -28.96 2.15 1.78
C GLN A 376 -29.73 1.34 2.87
N GLY A 377 -29.42 1.55 4.15
CA GLY A 377 -30.10 0.95 5.30
C GLY A 377 -31.11 1.88 5.99
N SER A 378 -31.18 3.16 5.64
CA SER A 378 -31.97 4.16 6.40
C SER A 378 -33.29 4.60 5.75
N LEU A 379 -33.70 3.99 4.62
CA LEU A 379 -34.97 4.29 3.94
C LEU A 379 -36.09 3.26 4.22
N ARG A 380 -36.05 2.59 5.37
CA ARG A 380 -37.12 1.68 5.83
C ARG A 380 -37.61 2.00 7.25
N VAL A 381 -37.91 3.26 7.55
CA VAL A 381 -38.95 3.61 8.53
C VAL A 381 -39.46 4.97 8.11
N LEU A 382 -40.68 5.05 7.56
CA LEU A 382 -41.61 6.20 7.52
C LEU A 382 -42.65 5.92 6.42
N SER A 383 -43.36 4.80 6.54
CA SER A 383 -44.62 4.58 5.82
C SER A 383 -45.50 3.57 6.57
N THR A 384 -45.85 3.89 7.81
CA THR A 384 -47.05 3.38 8.49
C THR A 384 -47.40 4.38 9.58
N ASN A 385 -48.38 5.24 9.31
CA ASN A 385 -49.41 5.74 10.23
C ASN A 385 -50.13 6.93 9.58
N ALA A 386 -51.08 6.61 8.71
CA ALA A 386 -52.37 7.27 8.54
C ALA A 386 -53.32 6.25 7.90
#